data_AF-A0A7C2PSK0-F1
#
_entry.id   AF-A0A7C2PSK0-F1
#
_cell.length_a   1.000
_cell.length_b   1.000
_cell.length_c   1.000
_cell.angle_alpha   90.00
_cell.angle_beta   90.00
_cell.angle_gamma   90.00
#
_symmetry.space_group_name_H-M   'P 1'
#
loop_
_entity.id
_entity.type
_entity.pdbx_description
1 polymer ?
#
loop_
_entity_poly.entity_id
_entity_poly.type
_entity_poly.pdbx_seq_one_letter_code
_entity_poly.pdbx_strand_id
1 'polypeptide(L)'
;MNGRIMRRGPAQAAACAILLILGCTVILEPIDGRDGGDGAGTQPQTITIRIVNATDNTLDPEIFLSDQPVSADELFTDAHKYTLFGVGRFGLLDGRDADRFEIDCTQARMIGARGKFGGGDDGNDLTNPTSSDRRIVLTQDLSVFCGGTVTFTYSRSADGFTTSFDVSP
;
A
#
# COMPACT_ATOMS: atom_id res chain seq x y z
N MET A 1 22.96 -45.62 -34.17
CA MET A 1 23.81 -44.60 -34.82
C MET A 1 22.99 -43.32 -34.94
N ASN A 2 23.63 -42.17 -34.71
CA ASN A 2 23.11 -40.78 -34.73
C ASN A 2 22.20 -40.42 -33.55
N GLY A 3 22.40 -39.34 -32.79
CA GLY A 3 23.35 -38.24 -32.80
C GLY A 3 22.83 -37.20 -31.80
N ARG A 4 23.57 -36.96 -30.73
CA ARG A 4 23.21 -36.16 -29.54
C ARG A 4 23.61 -34.70 -29.79
N ILE A 5 22.76 -33.71 -29.51
CA ILE A 5 23.18 -32.31 -29.32
C ILE A 5 22.48 -31.73 -28.07
N MET A 6 23.25 -31.66 -26.99
CA MET A 6 22.95 -30.83 -25.81
C MET A 6 23.41 -29.39 -26.09
N ARG A 7 22.57 -28.40 -25.79
CA ARG A 7 23.01 -27.01 -25.63
C ARG A 7 23.09 -26.68 -24.15
N ARG A 8 24.31 -26.49 -23.65
CA ARG A 8 24.61 -25.91 -22.34
C ARG A 8 24.67 -24.38 -22.51
N GLY A 9 23.88 -23.64 -21.73
CA GLY A 9 24.02 -22.19 -21.61
C GLY A 9 25.25 -21.84 -20.76
N PRO A 10 25.92 -20.70 -21.03
CA PRO A 10 27.16 -20.32 -20.35
C PRO A 10 26.92 -19.80 -18.93
N ALA A 11 27.81 -20.23 -18.04
CA ALA A 11 28.01 -19.69 -16.71
C ALA A 11 28.49 -18.22 -16.79
N GLN A 12 27.82 -17.33 -16.06
CA GLN A 12 28.40 -16.03 -15.70
C GLN A 12 28.99 -16.14 -14.30
N ALA A 13 30.31 -16.07 -14.26
CA ALA A 13 31.12 -16.02 -13.06
C ALA A 13 31.58 -14.58 -12.81
N ALA A 14 31.82 -14.28 -11.53
CA ALA A 14 32.58 -13.15 -10.98
C ALA A 14 31.94 -11.76 -11.11
N ALA A 15 32.05 -10.85 -10.14
CA ALA A 15 33.17 -10.67 -9.22
C ALA A 15 32.73 -10.26 -7.81
N CYS A 16 33.37 -10.90 -6.84
CA CYS A 16 33.49 -10.39 -5.48
C CYS A 16 34.56 -9.29 -5.51
N ALA A 17 34.21 -8.07 -5.08
CA ALA A 17 35.18 -7.00 -4.84
C ALA A 17 34.94 -6.42 -3.45
N ILE A 18 35.61 -7.00 -2.47
CA ILE A 18 35.87 -6.36 -1.17
C ILE A 18 37.07 -5.45 -1.39
N LEU A 19 36.89 -4.14 -1.25
CA LEU A 19 37.99 -3.18 -1.13
C LEU A 19 37.82 -2.45 0.21
N LEU A 20 38.71 -2.79 1.14
CA LEU A 20 38.82 -2.18 2.46
C LEU A 20 40.10 -1.33 2.51
N ILE A 21 39.98 -0.23 3.27
CA ILE A 21 40.97 0.61 3.95
C ILE A 21 41.72 1.73 3.17
N LEU A 22 41.70 2.90 3.83
CA LEU A 22 42.58 4.08 3.77
C LEU A 22 42.20 5.24 2.84
N GLY A 23 41.52 6.23 3.41
CA GLY A 23 41.94 7.63 3.27
C GLY A 23 41.84 8.30 1.90
N CYS A 24 40.92 7.90 1.02
CA CYS A 24 40.56 8.74 -0.11
C CYS A 24 39.69 9.91 0.37
N THR A 25 40.28 11.09 0.55
CA THR A 25 39.55 12.35 0.44
C THR A 25 39.03 12.45 -0.99
N VAL A 26 37.72 12.24 -1.16
CA VAL A 26 37.02 12.59 -2.39
C VAL A 26 36.96 14.11 -2.43
N ILE A 27 37.82 14.73 -3.23
CA ILE A 27 37.69 16.14 -3.59
C ILE A 27 36.64 16.17 -4.70
N LEU A 28 35.42 16.56 -4.34
CA LEU A 28 34.38 16.91 -5.31
C LEU A 28 34.81 18.22 -5.95
N GLU A 29 35.22 18.18 -7.22
CA GLU A 29 35.42 19.40 -8.00
C GLU A 29 34.07 20.14 -8.12
N PRO A 30 34.02 21.46 -7.90
CA PRO A 30 32.85 22.25 -8.20
C PRO A 30 32.55 22.11 -9.69
N ILE A 31 31.36 21.62 -10.03
CA ILE A 31 30.88 21.60 -11.41
C ILE A 31 30.53 23.05 -11.77
N ASP A 32 31.52 23.78 -12.27
CA ASP A 32 31.33 25.10 -12.83
C ASP A 32 30.67 24.97 -14.21
N GLY A 33 29.43 25.45 -14.30
CA GLY A 33 28.86 25.98 -15.54
C GLY A 33 28.27 24.95 -16.51
N ARG A 34 27.01 24.58 -16.26
CA ARG A 34 26.07 24.41 -17.37
C ARG A 34 24.65 24.78 -16.93
N ASP A 35 24.21 25.95 -17.38
CA ASP A 35 22.82 26.38 -17.40
C ASP A 35 21.98 25.31 -18.13
N GLY A 36 21.05 24.67 -17.42
CA GLY A 36 20.34 23.53 -18.01
C GLY A 36 19.31 22.83 -17.13
N GLY A 37 18.49 23.59 -16.40
CA GLY A 37 17.18 23.13 -15.92
C GLY A 37 17.17 22.51 -14.51
N ASP A 38 16.87 23.36 -13.53
CA ASP A 38 16.45 22.97 -12.17
C ASP A 38 15.07 22.29 -12.22
N GLY A 39 15.00 21.13 -12.86
CA GLY A 39 13.91 20.18 -12.66
C GLY A 39 14.14 19.46 -11.34
N ALA A 40 14.19 20.20 -10.22
CA ALA A 40 14.02 19.61 -8.91
C ALA A 40 12.61 19.01 -8.92
N GLY A 41 12.50 17.74 -9.30
CA GLY A 41 11.22 17.05 -9.39
C GLY A 41 10.53 17.20 -8.05
N THR A 42 9.41 17.92 -8.03
CA THR A 42 8.60 18.09 -6.83
C THR A 42 8.29 16.70 -6.32
N GLN A 43 8.85 16.34 -5.15
CA GLN A 43 8.59 15.05 -4.54
C GLN A 43 7.06 14.89 -4.45
N PRO A 44 6.50 13.74 -4.85
CA PRO A 44 5.06 13.54 -4.73
C PRO A 44 4.60 13.85 -3.31
N GLN A 45 3.49 14.57 -3.18
CA GLN A 45 2.95 15.01 -1.88
C GLN A 45 1.74 14.18 -1.45
N THR A 46 1.38 13.16 -2.22
CA THR A 46 0.19 12.34 -2.00
C THR A 46 0.52 10.86 -1.90
N ILE A 47 -0.32 10.11 -1.21
CA ILE A 47 -0.37 8.65 -1.21
C ILE A 47 -1.67 8.24 -1.90
N THR A 48 -1.60 7.31 -2.84
CA THR A 48 -2.80 6.70 -3.41
C THR A 48 -3.24 5.54 -2.53
N ILE A 49 -4.49 5.55 -2.07
CA ILE A 49 -5.11 4.40 -1.39
C ILE A 49 -6.07 3.77 -2.39
N ARG A 50 -5.84 2.49 -2.70
CA ARG A 50 -6.71 1.66 -3.53
C ARG A 50 -7.38 0.60 -2.66
N ILE A 51 -8.67 0.43 -2.84
CA ILE A 51 -9.47 -0.53 -2.09
C ILE A 51 -10.12 -1.48 -3.09
N VAL A 52 -10.00 -2.78 -2.85
CA VAL A 52 -10.55 -3.83 -3.70
C VAL A 52 -11.47 -4.72 -2.88
N ASN A 53 -12.74 -4.79 -3.28
CA ASN A 53 -13.68 -5.79 -2.80
C ASN A 53 -13.60 -7.04 -3.71
N ALA A 54 -12.87 -8.06 -3.27
CA ALA A 54 -12.76 -9.32 -3.99
C ALA A 54 -13.89 -10.32 -3.64
N THR A 55 -14.96 -9.86 -3.00
CA THR A 55 -16.15 -10.66 -2.67
C THR A 55 -17.32 -10.34 -3.61
N ASP A 56 -18.38 -11.14 -3.59
CA ASP A 56 -19.60 -10.87 -4.37
C ASP A 56 -20.61 -9.98 -3.62
N ASN A 57 -20.31 -9.59 -2.38
CA ASN A 57 -21.21 -8.87 -1.49
C ASN A 57 -20.75 -7.43 -1.28
N THR A 58 -21.66 -6.54 -0.87
CA THR A 58 -21.29 -5.18 -0.45
C THR A 58 -20.41 -5.21 0.80
N LEU A 59 -19.42 -4.32 0.83
CA LEU A 59 -18.37 -4.23 1.85
C LEU A 59 -18.29 -2.82 2.43
N ASP A 60 -18.11 -2.71 3.74
CA ASP A 60 -17.63 -1.49 4.43
C ASP A 60 -16.15 -1.70 4.84
N PRO A 61 -15.18 -1.31 3.98
CA PRO A 61 -13.76 -1.53 4.20
C PRO A 61 -13.13 -0.63 5.28
N GLU A 62 -13.90 0.21 5.99
CA GLU A 62 -13.48 1.14 7.06
C GLU A 62 -12.00 1.54 7.05
N ILE A 63 -11.69 2.66 6.38
CA ILE A 63 -10.35 3.26 6.34
C ILE A 63 -10.24 4.35 7.40
N PHE A 64 -9.10 4.39 8.08
CA PHE A 64 -8.80 5.37 9.12
C PHE A 64 -7.51 6.11 8.80
N LEU A 65 -7.48 7.42 9.01
CA LEU A 65 -6.33 8.26 8.72
C LEU A 65 -5.99 9.14 9.93
N SER A 66 -4.70 9.31 10.20
CA SER A 66 -4.22 10.27 11.19
C SER A 66 -3.00 11.03 10.65
N ASP A 67 -2.99 12.33 10.90
CA ASP A 67 -1.89 13.26 10.61
C ASP A 67 -0.81 13.24 11.71
N GLN A 68 -1.06 12.55 12.81
CA GLN A 68 -0.13 12.34 13.93
C GLN A 68 0.03 10.86 14.26
N PRO A 69 1.20 10.45 14.81
CA PRO A 69 1.35 9.14 15.41
C PRO A 69 0.43 8.99 16.64
N VAL A 70 -0.52 8.06 16.57
CA VAL A 70 -1.51 7.75 17.62
C VAL A 70 -1.48 6.25 17.95
N SER A 71 -2.10 5.87 19.05
CA SER A 71 -2.27 4.44 19.37
C SER A 71 -3.25 3.77 18.39
N ALA A 72 -3.20 2.44 18.28
CA ALA A 72 -4.16 1.72 17.44
C ALA A 72 -5.61 1.96 17.90
N ASP A 73 -5.88 1.91 19.20
CA ASP A 73 -7.25 2.12 19.70
C ASP A 73 -7.78 3.53 19.44
N GLU A 74 -6.90 4.54 19.46
CA GLU A 74 -7.23 5.90 19.07
C GLU A 74 -7.49 6.04 17.56
N LEU A 75 -6.64 5.43 16.73
CA LEU A 75 -6.77 5.43 15.27
C LEU A 75 -8.11 4.82 14.80
N PHE A 76 -8.59 3.76 15.46
CA PHE A 76 -9.82 3.05 15.06
C PHE A 76 -11.11 3.65 15.66
N THR A 77 -11.21 4.98 15.64
CA THR A 77 -12.40 5.74 16.08
C THR A 77 -13.03 6.51 14.92
N ASP A 78 -14.29 6.92 15.07
CA ASP A 78 -15.02 7.66 14.02
C ASP A 78 -14.37 9.02 13.70
N ALA A 79 -13.59 9.59 14.63
CA ALA A 79 -12.84 10.83 14.41
C ALA A 79 -11.79 10.70 13.29
N HIS A 80 -11.28 9.49 13.07
CA HIS A 80 -10.27 9.18 12.06
C HIS A 80 -10.86 8.47 10.84
N LYS A 81 -12.16 8.13 10.83
CA LYS A 81 -12.78 7.35 9.74
C LYS A 81 -12.87 8.21 8.48
N TYR A 82 -12.29 7.71 7.39
CA TYR A 82 -12.40 8.30 6.06
C TYR A 82 -13.48 7.57 5.27
N THR A 83 -14.42 8.32 4.67
CA THR A 83 -15.59 7.76 3.97
C THR A 83 -15.79 8.31 2.56
N LEU A 84 -14.92 9.21 2.09
CA LEU A 84 -15.09 9.90 0.80
C LEU A 84 -14.68 9.04 -0.41
N PHE A 85 -15.10 7.77 -0.42
CA PHE A 85 -14.89 6.80 -1.49
C PHE A 85 -16.11 5.88 -1.64
N GLY A 86 -16.13 5.10 -2.71
CA GLY A 86 -17.14 4.10 -3.00
C GLY A 86 -18.50 4.70 -3.40
N VAL A 87 -19.54 3.87 -3.30
CA VAL A 87 -20.90 4.19 -3.73
C VAL A 87 -21.41 5.41 -2.96
N GLY A 88 -21.73 6.48 -3.68
CA GLY A 88 -22.25 7.72 -3.10
C GLY A 88 -21.30 8.46 -2.13
N ARG A 89 -20.01 8.07 -2.06
CA ARG A 89 -19.02 8.60 -1.10
C ARG A 89 -19.41 8.35 0.36
N PHE A 90 -19.94 7.16 0.63
CA PHE A 90 -20.29 6.71 1.98
C PHE A 90 -19.30 5.68 2.55
N GLY A 91 -18.22 5.37 1.82
CA GLY A 91 -17.24 4.37 2.23
C GLY A 91 -17.71 2.94 2.02
N LEU A 92 -18.66 2.69 1.11
CA LEU A 92 -19.17 1.35 0.78
C LEU A 92 -18.76 0.95 -0.63
N LEU A 93 -18.39 -0.31 -0.82
CA LEU A 93 -18.06 -0.88 -2.13
C LEU A 93 -19.01 -2.02 -2.47
N ASP A 94 -19.53 -2.02 -3.69
CA ASP A 94 -20.31 -3.13 -4.22
C ASP A 94 -19.44 -4.38 -4.42
N GLY A 95 -20.10 -5.53 -4.57
CA GLY A 95 -19.44 -6.80 -4.87
C GLY A 95 -18.58 -6.68 -6.13
N ARG A 96 -17.35 -7.21 -6.07
CA ARG A 96 -16.35 -7.19 -7.14
C ARG A 96 -15.89 -5.81 -7.59
N ASP A 97 -16.23 -4.75 -6.84
CA ASP A 97 -15.85 -3.39 -7.16
C ASP A 97 -14.50 -2.98 -6.54
N ALA A 98 -13.92 -1.90 -7.05
CA ALA A 98 -12.73 -1.28 -6.51
C ALA A 98 -12.77 0.23 -6.68
N ASP A 99 -12.27 0.95 -5.69
CA ASP A 99 -12.14 2.40 -5.75
C ASP A 99 -10.73 2.84 -5.32
N ARG A 100 -10.38 4.09 -5.63
CA ARG A 100 -9.13 4.71 -5.20
C ARG A 100 -9.32 6.19 -4.90
N PHE A 101 -8.54 6.68 -3.96
CA PHE A 101 -8.45 8.09 -3.65
C PHE A 101 -7.02 8.46 -3.28
N GLU A 102 -6.73 9.75 -3.35
CA GLU A 102 -5.43 10.32 -2.99
C GLU A 102 -5.56 11.11 -1.70
N ILE A 103 -4.59 10.94 -0.81
CA ILE A 103 -4.49 11.67 0.46
C ILE A 103 -3.17 12.39 0.50
N ASP A 104 -3.15 13.62 1.00
CA ASP A 104 -1.91 14.34 1.23
C ASP A 104 -1.07 13.62 2.29
N CYS A 105 0.24 13.51 2.06
CA CYS A 105 1.16 12.86 2.97
C CYS A 105 1.14 13.44 4.39
N THR A 106 0.80 14.71 4.55
CA THR A 106 0.65 15.34 5.87
C THR A 106 -0.58 14.83 6.61
N GLN A 107 -1.61 14.36 5.90
CA GLN A 107 -2.88 13.86 6.46
C GLN A 107 -2.84 12.35 6.77
N ALA A 108 -1.87 11.62 6.23
CA ALA A 108 -1.77 10.17 6.33
C ALA A 108 -0.43 9.70 6.91
N ARG A 109 -0.03 10.28 8.04
CA ARG A 109 1.12 9.77 8.82
C ARG A 109 0.88 8.36 9.34
N MET A 110 -0.38 8.02 9.62
CA MET A 110 -0.84 6.66 9.87
C MET A 110 -2.07 6.34 9.05
N ILE A 111 -2.12 5.11 8.52
CA ILE A 111 -3.24 4.56 7.76
C ILE A 111 -3.70 3.28 8.45
N GLY A 112 -4.96 3.25 8.87
CA GLY A 112 -5.63 2.09 9.43
C GLY A 112 -6.64 1.51 8.45
N ALA A 113 -6.82 0.19 8.48
CA ALA A 113 -7.86 -0.49 7.72
C ALA A 113 -8.45 -1.67 8.52
N ARG A 114 -9.76 -1.84 8.46
CA ARG A 114 -10.48 -3.05 8.93
C ARG A 114 -11.73 -3.27 8.10
N GLY A 115 -12.16 -4.50 7.89
CA GLY A 115 -13.34 -4.81 7.08
C GLY A 115 -14.57 -5.18 7.90
N LYS A 116 -15.71 -4.57 7.58
CA LYS A 116 -17.04 -5.08 7.94
C LYS A 116 -17.72 -5.59 6.67
N PHE A 117 -18.10 -6.85 6.69
CA PHE A 117 -18.83 -7.49 5.60
C PHE A 117 -20.28 -7.62 6.02
N GLY A 118 -21.21 -7.49 5.08
CA GLY A 118 -22.62 -7.74 5.36
C GLY A 118 -22.78 -9.14 5.97
N GLY A 119 -23.49 -9.24 7.09
CA GLY A 119 -23.94 -10.53 7.63
C GLY A 119 -25.27 -10.96 7.02
N GLY A 120 -25.92 -11.92 7.67
CA GLY A 120 -27.12 -12.58 7.16
C GLY A 120 -26.81 -13.73 6.19
N ASP A 121 -27.84 -14.51 5.85
CA ASP A 121 -27.72 -15.68 4.97
C ASP A 121 -27.28 -15.31 3.53
N ASP A 122 -27.56 -14.06 3.12
CA ASP A 122 -27.17 -13.48 1.82
C ASP A 122 -25.88 -12.64 1.89
N GLY A 123 -25.39 -12.35 3.10
CA GLY A 123 -24.15 -11.62 3.34
C GLY A 123 -24.18 -10.14 2.92
N ASN A 124 -25.37 -9.53 2.86
CA ASN A 124 -25.56 -8.11 2.51
C ASN A 124 -26.04 -7.26 3.69
N ASP A 125 -26.30 -7.85 4.85
CA ASP A 125 -26.74 -7.10 6.03
C ASP A 125 -25.56 -6.45 6.76
N LEU A 126 -25.21 -5.23 6.34
CA LEU A 126 -24.18 -4.42 7.00
C LEU A 126 -24.55 -3.97 8.42
N THR A 127 -25.80 -4.18 8.87
CA THR A 127 -26.22 -3.87 10.24
C THR A 127 -25.90 -4.98 11.22
N ASN A 128 -25.62 -6.20 10.72
CA ASN A 128 -25.16 -7.35 11.50
C ASN A 128 -23.86 -7.93 10.92
N PRO A 129 -22.76 -7.17 10.89
CA PRO A 129 -21.58 -7.55 10.13
C PRO A 129 -20.86 -8.76 10.73
N THR A 130 -20.38 -9.65 9.86
CA THR A 130 -19.43 -10.71 10.23
C THR A 130 -18.01 -10.15 10.10
N SER A 131 -17.59 -9.34 11.07
CA SER A 131 -16.26 -8.74 11.06
C SER A 131 -15.18 -9.72 11.52
N SER A 132 -14.00 -9.67 10.89
CA SER A 132 -12.77 -10.08 11.56
C SER A 132 -12.25 -8.89 12.38
N ASP A 133 -11.90 -9.07 13.66
CA ASP A 133 -11.22 -8.05 14.48
C ASP A 133 -9.79 -7.70 13.98
N ARG A 134 -9.43 -8.16 12.79
CA ARG A 134 -8.13 -7.94 12.18
C ARG A 134 -8.02 -6.48 11.74
N ARG A 135 -7.20 -5.75 12.48
CA ARG A 135 -6.80 -4.36 12.21
C ARG A 135 -5.46 -4.35 11.49
N ILE A 136 -5.35 -3.59 10.41
CA ILE A 136 -4.07 -3.28 9.76
C ILE A 136 -3.72 -1.84 10.10
N VAL A 137 -2.48 -1.61 10.53
CA VAL A 137 -1.92 -0.28 10.78
C VAL A 137 -0.64 -0.13 9.99
N LEU A 138 -0.59 0.90 9.17
CA LEU A 138 0.59 1.29 8.39
C LEU A 138 1.03 2.68 8.85
N THR A 139 2.33 2.87 8.97
CA THR A 139 2.93 4.16 9.36
C THR A 139 3.77 4.69 8.20
N GLN A 140 3.66 5.98 7.92
CA GLN A 140 4.50 6.67 6.96
C GLN A 140 5.99 6.51 7.33
N ASP A 141 6.86 6.49 6.32
CA ASP A 141 8.32 6.27 6.41
C ASP A 141 8.77 4.87 6.88
N LEU A 142 7.86 4.07 7.46
CA LEU A 142 8.11 2.66 7.76
C LEU A 142 7.53 1.73 6.68
N SER A 143 6.27 1.98 6.31
CA SER A 143 5.50 1.09 5.46
C SER A 143 4.86 1.79 4.26
N VAL A 144 4.81 3.12 4.25
CA VAL A 144 4.13 3.91 3.22
C VAL A 144 5.01 5.10 2.83
N PHE A 145 5.09 5.38 1.53
CA PHE A 145 5.92 6.44 0.96
C PHE A 145 5.05 7.39 0.14
N CYS A 146 5.37 8.69 0.20
CA CYS A 146 4.75 9.67 -0.67
C CYS A 146 5.04 9.35 -2.14
N GLY A 147 4.00 9.37 -2.97
CA GLY A 147 4.01 8.95 -4.37
C GLY A 147 3.61 7.49 -4.57
N GLY A 148 3.64 6.68 -3.51
CA GLY A 148 3.29 5.27 -3.57
C GLY A 148 1.79 5.00 -3.57
N THR A 149 1.44 3.76 -3.89
CA THR A 149 0.08 3.22 -3.81
C THR A 149 0.00 2.14 -2.73
N VAL A 150 -0.90 2.33 -1.77
CA VAL A 150 -1.31 1.31 -0.80
C VAL A 150 -2.58 0.65 -1.33
N THR A 151 -2.54 -0.66 -1.59
CA THR A 151 -3.72 -1.43 -2.02
C THR A 151 -4.20 -2.32 -0.89
N PHE A 152 -5.42 -2.11 -0.40
CA PHE A 152 -6.12 -3.03 0.49
C PHE A 152 -7.03 -3.95 -0.32
N THR A 153 -6.89 -5.26 -0.13
CA THR A 153 -7.76 -6.27 -0.75
C THR A 153 -8.53 -7.04 0.30
N TYR A 154 -9.85 -7.00 0.19
CA TYR A 154 -10.80 -7.65 1.09
C TYR A 154 -11.37 -8.87 0.37
N SER A 155 -11.23 -10.05 0.97
CA SER A 155 -11.59 -11.32 0.34
C SER A 155 -12.24 -12.28 1.32
N ARG A 156 -12.96 -13.27 0.79
CA ARG A 156 -13.53 -14.37 1.59
C ARG A 156 -12.52 -15.52 1.65
N SER A 157 -12.34 -16.06 2.85
CA SER A 157 -11.56 -17.26 3.16
C SER A 157 -12.47 -18.33 3.78
N ALA A 158 -11.96 -19.53 4.01
CA ALA A 158 -12.74 -20.63 4.60
C ALA A 158 -13.27 -20.27 6.00
N ASP A 159 -12.49 -19.53 6.78
CA ASP A 159 -12.79 -19.20 8.19
C ASP A 159 -13.47 -17.83 8.35
N GLY A 160 -13.96 -17.24 7.26
CA GLY A 160 -14.58 -15.92 7.24
C GLY A 160 -13.84 -14.98 6.32
N PHE A 161 -13.77 -13.70 6.66
CA PHE A 161 -13.19 -12.70 5.77
C PHE A 161 -11.75 -12.33 6.15
N THR A 162 -10.96 -11.95 5.15
CA THR A 162 -9.57 -11.54 5.33
C THR A 162 -9.28 -10.25 4.57
N THR A 163 -8.52 -9.37 5.21
CA THR A 163 -7.95 -8.18 4.59
C THR A 163 -6.45 -8.38 4.43
N SER A 164 -5.96 -8.10 3.23
CA SER A 164 -4.53 -8.07 2.88
C SER A 164 -4.16 -6.69 2.37
N PHE A 165 -2.87 -6.37 2.39
CA PHE A 165 -2.37 -5.12 1.86
C PHE A 165 -1.10 -5.35 1.04
N ASP A 166 -0.89 -4.46 0.07
CA ASP A 166 0.32 -4.34 -0.73
C ASP A 166 0.71 -2.85 -0.82
N VAL A 167 2.00 -2.56 -0.81
CA VAL A 167 2.52 -1.20 -0.95
C VAL A 167 3.50 -1.17 -2.11
N SER A 168 3.20 -0.32 -3.09
CA SER A 168 4.02 -0.11 -4.28
C SER A 168 4.51 1.34 -4.32
N PRO A 169 5.76 1.58 -4.75
CA PRO A 169 6.31 2.91 -4.95
C PRO A 169 5.74 3.61 -6.20
#